data_AF-A0A6J3DDG4-F1
#
_entry.id   AF-A0A6J3DDG4-F1
#
_cell.length_a   1.000
_cell.length_b   1.000
_cell.length_c   1.000
_cell.angle_alpha   90.00
_cell.angle_beta   90.00
_cell.angle_gamma   90.00
#
_symmetry.space_group_name_H-M   'P 1'
#
loop_
_entity.id
_entity.type
_entity.pdbx_description
1 polymer ?
#
loop_
_entity_poly.entity_id
_entity_poly.type
_entity_poly.pdbx_seq_one_letter_code
_entity_poly.pdbx_strand_id
1 'polypeptide(L)'
;MSGDGEGIKGCPGNEPGELFRAGRLVKICAPMVRYSKLAFRTLVRKYSCDLCYTPMIVAADFVRSAKARDSEFTTNKGDNPLIVQFAAKEAQVLCDAARIVCPFADGIDLNCGCPQRWAMAEGYGACLINKPELVRDMVRHVRNQIDNPGFSVSIKIRIHEDLKRTVDLCQKAEATGVSWITVHGRNVEERHQPVHYDAIKVIKESVSIPIVANGDIKTLKDAENVHHLTGADGRRGTMTFQWTAVATFLYGEVVVILVLCLPFISPLRWQKIFMIPLWSKIAVFWNKMFLTIIVLLIILFLDAFREVRKYSAIQVTEKVANVNTNAIDHIHMKLFRSQRNLYISGFSLFLWLVLRRTITLLTQLAKSMASHAALETQVNDTTEAAKKYLAENERLQEALNERGSGGNKESAKVINEKLKKEVEHLRAELQKTSNALVKANNEVTAVKKQSEGLKREYDRLMREYERLQESSSEAEDKKDL
;
A
#
# COMPACT_ATOMS: atom_id res chain seq x y z
N MET A 1 -36.97 11.86 -34.78
CA MET A 1 -37.56 11.55 -33.45
C MET A 1 -39.09 11.56 -33.55
N SER A 2 -39.71 10.42 -33.84
CA SER A 2 -41.18 10.25 -33.80
C SER A 2 -41.47 8.83 -33.31
N GLY A 3 -41.92 8.71 -32.06
CA GLY A 3 -42.19 7.45 -31.38
C GLY A 3 -42.08 7.63 -29.87
N ASP A 4 -43.24 7.89 -29.27
CA ASP A 4 -43.66 7.68 -27.88
C ASP A 4 -42.77 8.22 -26.75
N GLY A 5 -43.29 9.29 -26.13
CA GLY A 5 -42.75 9.97 -24.95
C GLY A 5 -42.97 9.20 -23.65
N GLU A 6 -42.46 7.97 -23.56
CA GLU A 6 -42.12 7.39 -22.26
C GLU A 6 -40.65 7.71 -21.98
N GLY A 7 -40.42 8.61 -21.02
CA GLY A 7 -39.09 8.96 -20.56
C GLY A 7 -38.31 7.69 -20.20
N ILE A 8 -37.29 7.39 -20.99
CA ILE A 8 -36.33 6.32 -20.72
C ILE A 8 -35.57 6.75 -19.46
N LYS A 9 -36.10 6.37 -18.29
CA LYS A 9 -35.31 6.36 -17.06
C LYS A 9 -34.14 5.42 -17.31
N GLY A 10 -32.93 5.98 -17.37
CA GLY A 10 -31.70 5.21 -17.48
C GLY A 10 -31.72 4.06 -16.48
N CYS A 11 -31.38 2.86 -16.93
CA CYS A 11 -31.28 1.70 -16.05
C CYS A 11 -30.31 2.05 -14.90
N PRO A 12 -30.74 1.99 -13.63
CA PRO A 12 -29.84 2.22 -12.52
C PRO A 12 -28.85 1.06 -12.46
N GLY A 13 -27.55 1.35 -12.64
CA GLY A 13 -26.51 0.44 -12.18
C GLY A 13 -25.36 0.06 -13.11
N ASN A 14 -24.97 0.86 -14.11
CA ASN A 14 -23.64 0.70 -14.72
C ASN A 14 -23.11 2.06 -15.19
N GLU A 15 -22.47 2.81 -14.30
CA GLU A 15 -21.67 3.96 -14.74
C GLU A 15 -20.57 3.43 -15.68
N PRO A 16 -20.39 3.98 -16.90
CA PRO A 16 -19.38 3.47 -17.83
C PRO A 16 -17.97 3.38 -17.24
N GLY A 17 -17.66 4.25 -16.26
CA GLY A 17 -16.41 4.23 -15.51
C GLY A 17 -16.16 2.96 -14.69
N GLU A 18 -17.20 2.26 -14.25
CA GLU A 18 -17.07 1.01 -13.47
C GLU A 18 -16.50 -0.15 -14.30
N LEU A 19 -16.72 -0.14 -15.63
CA LEU A 19 -16.16 -1.15 -16.54
C LEU A 19 -14.65 -1.28 -16.39
N PHE A 20 -13.96 -0.15 -16.16
CA PHE A 20 -12.51 -0.10 -16.00
C PHE A 20 -12.02 -0.53 -14.61
N ARG A 21 -12.92 -0.59 -13.61
CA ARG A 21 -12.60 -0.99 -12.22
C ARG A 21 -12.64 -2.51 -12.03
N ALA A 22 -13.38 -3.22 -12.87
CA ALA A 22 -13.71 -4.64 -12.71
C ALA A 22 -12.55 -5.63 -12.91
N GLY A 23 -11.33 -5.17 -13.21
CA GLY A 23 -10.16 -6.06 -13.29
C GLY A 23 -10.10 -6.99 -14.51
N ARG A 24 -11.02 -6.81 -15.47
CA ARG A 24 -11.11 -7.55 -16.73
C ARG A 24 -10.84 -6.65 -17.94
N LEU A 25 -10.35 -7.24 -19.03
CA LEU A 25 -10.23 -6.57 -20.31
C LEU A 25 -11.61 -6.01 -20.76
N VAL A 26 -11.64 -4.73 -21.11
CA VAL A 26 -12.85 -4.04 -21.60
C VAL A 26 -12.78 -3.94 -23.12
N LYS A 27 -13.76 -4.51 -23.82
CA LYS A 27 -13.85 -4.52 -25.28
C LYS A 27 -14.70 -3.36 -25.77
N ILE A 28 -14.06 -2.40 -26.43
CA ILE A 28 -14.68 -1.13 -26.81
C ILE A 28 -14.79 -1.03 -28.34
N CYS A 29 -15.99 -0.75 -28.84
CA CYS A 29 -16.21 -0.41 -30.25
C CYS A 29 -15.86 1.06 -30.48
N ALA A 30 -14.75 1.31 -31.17
CA ALA A 30 -14.27 2.65 -31.49
C ALA A 30 -15.26 3.45 -32.38
N PRO A 31 -15.23 4.80 -32.30
CA PRO A 31 -16.04 5.66 -33.15
C PRO A 31 -15.51 5.63 -34.59
N MET A 32 -16.40 5.34 -35.54
CA MET A 32 -16.07 5.22 -36.96
C MET A 32 -17.13 5.91 -37.80
N VAL A 33 -16.75 7.02 -38.45
CA VAL A 33 -17.63 7.78 -39.36
C VAL A 33 -18.24 6.85 -40.41
N ARG A 34 -19.56 6.92 -40.60
CA ARG A 34 -20.41 6.03 -41.43
C ARG A 34 -20.60 4.59 -40.95
N TYR A 35 -19.73 4.04 -40.09
CA TYR A 35 -19.80 2.64 -39.68
C TYR A 35 -20.51 2.43 -38.34
N SER A 36 -20.07 3.07 -37.25
CA SER A 36 -20.54 2.78 -35.89
C SER A 36 -21.94 3.32 -35.58
N LYS A 37 -22.84 3.30 -36.57
CA LYS A 37 -24.29 3.55 -36.45
C LYS A 37 -24.99 2.42 -35.69
N LEU A 38 -26.24 2.63 -35.30
CA LEU A 38 -27.01 1.73 -34.44
C LEU A 38 -26.99 0.25 -34.87
N ALA A 39 -27.16 -0.03 -36.16
CA ALA A 39 -27.14 -1.40 -36.68
C ALA A 39 -25.80 -2.12 -36.41
N PHE A 40 -24.67 -1.42 -36.61
CA PHE A 40 -23.34 -1.97 -36.35
C PHE A 40 -23.10 -2.15 -34.85
N ARG A 41 -23.45 -1.15 -34.02
CA ARG A 41 -23.34 -1.25 -32.56
C ARG A 41 -24.17 -2.42 -32.00
N THR A 42 -25.39 -2.57 -32.49
CA THR A 42 -26.27 -3.70 -32.15
C THR A 42 -25.63 -5.04 -32.51
N LEU A 43 -24.96 -5.13 -33.68
CA LEU A 43 -24.26 -6.34 -34.09
C LEU A 43 -23.06 -6.65 -33.18
N VAL A 44 -22.16 -5.70 -32.94
CA VAL A 44 -20.94 -5.96 -32.14
C VAL A 44 -21.25 -6.26 -30.67
N ARG A 45 -22.37 -5.74 -30.13
CA ARG A 45 -22.84 -6.11 -28.79
C ARG A 45 -23.21 -7.59 -28.69
N LYS A 46 -23.73 -8.22 -29.76
CA LYS A 46 -23.96 -9.68 -29.80
C LYS A 46 -22.66 -10.49 -29.67
N TYR A 47 -21.52 -9.88 -29.99
CA TYR A 47 -20.18 -10.46 -29.82
C TYR A 47 -19.50 -9.97 -28.53
N SER A 48 -20.29 -9.63 -27.52
CA SER A 48 -19.82 -9.23 -26.18
C SER A 48 -18.92 -8.00 -26.19
N CYS A 49 -19.25 -6.98 -27.01
CA CYS A 49 -18.66 -5.66 -26.88
C CYS A 49 -19.24 -4.96 -25.64
N ASP A 50 -18.37 -4.47 -24.76
CA ASP A 50 -18.74 -3.93 -23.45
C ASP A 50 -19.23 -2.48 -23.53
N LEU A 51 -18.65 -1.67 -24.43
CA LEU A 51 -18.99 -0.25 -24.60
C LEU A 51 -18.88 0.12 -26.08
N CYS A 52 -19.82 0.91 -26.57
CA CYS A 52 -19.81 1.38 -27.96
C CYS A 52 -19.84 2.90 -28.06
N TYR A 53 -19.18 3.42 -29.09
CA TYR A 53 -19.25 4.82 -29.48
C TYR A 53 -20.11 5.02 -30.73
N THR A 54 -20.82 6.16 -30.79
CA THR A 54 -21.44 6.63 -32.05
C THR A 54 -20.37 6.97 -33.11
N PRO A 55 -20.75 7.23 -34.37
CA PRO A 55 -19.88 7.97 -35.27
C PRO A 55 -19.54 9.34 -34.69
N MET A 56 -18.50 9.99 -35.20
CA MET A 56 -18.21 11.38 -34.85
C MET A 56 -19.31 12.30 -35.39
N ILE A 57 -19.98 13.04 -34.51
CA ILE A 57 -21.07 13.98 -34.84
C ILE A 57 -20.58 15.42 -34.67
N VAL A 58 -20.88 16.33 -35.59
CA VAL A 58 -20.56 17.76 -35.43
C VAL A 58 -21.56 18.38 -34.45
N ALA A 59 -21.07 18.84 -33.28
CA ALA A 59 -21.93 19.33 -32.20
C ALA A 59 -22.80 20.53 -32.61
N ALA A 60 -22.23 21.47 -33.36
CA ALA A 60 -22.96 22.67 -33.81
C ALA A 60 -24.16 22.32 -34.70
N ASP A 61 -24.01 21.35 -35.59
CA ASP A 61 -25.11 20.91 -36.47
C ASP A 61 -26.15 20.10 -35.70
N PHE A 62 -25.69 19.28 -34.75
CA PHE A 62 -26.54 18.49 -33.86
C PHE A 62 -27.45 19.34 -32.98
N VAL A 63 -26.93 20.45 -32.44
CA VAL A 63 -27.69 21.42 -31.65
C VAL A 63 -28.66 22.20 -32.55
N ARG A 64 -28.16 22.73 -33.68
CA ARG A 64 -28.91 23.65 -34.55
C ARG A 64 -30.07 22.99 -35.29
N SER A 65 -29.94 21.74 -35.72
CA SER A 65 -30.90 21.11 -36.64
C SER A 65 -31.39 19.76 -36.14
N ALA A 66 -32.70 19.68 -35.90
CA ALA A 66 -33.38 18.42 -35.59
C ALA A 66 -33.20 17.37 -36.70
N LYS A 67 -33.23 17.81 -37.97
CA LYS A 67 -33.01 16.91 -39.12
C LYS A 67 -31.58 16.34 -39.14
N ALA A 68 -30.57 17.14 -38.83
CA ALA A 68 -29.19 16.66 -38.74
C ALA A 68 -29.03 15.68 -37.58
N ARG A 69 -29.60 16.02 -36.42
CA ARG A 69 -29.62 15.15 -35.24
C ARG A 69 -30.27 13.80 -35.51
N ASP A 70 -31.44 13.78 -36.14
CA ASP A 70 -32.16 12.54 -36.48
C ASP A 70 -31.40 11.66 -37.50
N SER A 71 -30.60 12.25 -38.38
CA SER A 71 -29.77 11.53 -39.36
C SER A 71 -28.51 10.92 -38.73
N GLU A 72 -27.87 11.64 -37.81
CA GLU A 72 -26.57 11.27 -37.25
C GLU A 72 -26.68 10.42 -35.97
N PHE A 73 -27.74 10.60 -35.18
CA PHE A 73 -27.93 9.91 -33.90
C PHE A 73 -29.20 9.08 -33.87
N THR A 74 -29.02 7.78 -33.64
CA THR A 74 -30.09 6.80 -33.38
C THR A 74 -29.61 5.85 -32.30
N THR A 75 -30.52 5.42 -31.42
CA THR A 75 -30.25 4.48 -30.32
C THR A 75 -31.46 3.56 -30.09
N ASN A 76 -31.32 2.53 -29.24
CA ASN A 76 -32.42 1.66 -28.80
C ASN A 76 -32.17 1.16 -27.36
N LYS A 77 -33.12 0.42 -26.78
CA LYS A 77 -33.05 -0.07 -25.39
C LYS A 77 -31.85 -0.99 -25.09
N GLY A 78 -31.28 -1.66 -26.09
CA GLY A 78 -30.14 -2.57 -25.93
C GLY A 78 -28.80 -1.93 -26.29
N ASP A 79 -28.78 -0.63 -26.59
CA ASP A 79 -27.57 0.09 -26.95
C ASP A 79 -26.98 0.83 -25.74
N ASN A 80 -26.64 0.07 -24.71
CA ASN A 80 -26.08 0.57 -23.45
C ASN A 80 -24.95 -0.37 -22.95
N PRO A 81 -23.82 0.14 -22.42
CA PRO A 81 -23.45 1.55 -22.32
C PRO A 81 -23.05 2.18 -23.68
N LEU A 82 -23.57 3.37 -24.00
CA LEU A 82 -23.33 4.12 -25.23
C LEU A 82 -22.74 5.50 -24.94
N ILE A 83 -21.67 5.83 -25.67
CA ILE A 83 -21.01 7.14 -25.60
C ILE A 83 -21.15 7.87 -26.93
N VAL A 84 -21.67 9.10 -26.90
CA VAL A 84 -21.84 9.93 -28.10
C VAL A 84 -20.58 10.75 -28.35
N GLN A 85 -19.89 10.48 -29.47
CA GLN A 85 -18.70 11.24 -29.83
C GLN A 85 -19.04 12.51 -30.61
N PHE A 86 -18.60 13.66 -30.10
CA PHE A 86 -18.76 14.97 -30.72
C PHE A 86 -17.44 15.55 -31.23
N ALA A 87 -17.51 16.21 -32.39
CA ALA A 87 -16.55 17.21 -32.83
C ALA A 87 -17.08 18.60 -32.41
N ALA A 88 -16.30 19.30 -31.58
CA ALA A 88 -16.65 20.62 -31.06
C ALA A 88 -15.40 21.51 -30.92
N LYS A 89 -15.60 22.82 -30.96
CA LYS A 89 -14.56 23.86 -30.79
C LYS A 89 -14.95 24.95 -29.79
N GLU A 90 -16.13 24.82 -29.18
CA GLU A 90 -16.73 25.80 -28.28
C GLU A 90 -17.40 25.05 -27.10
N ALA A 91 -17.12 25.51 -25.88
CA ALA A 91 -17.60 24.86 -24.65
C ALA A 91 -19.12 24.86 -24.52
N GLN A 92 -19.76 25.98 -24.86
CA GLN A 92 -21.22 26.10 -24.78
C GLN A 92 -21.91 25.12 -25.75
N VAL A 93 -21.45 25.06 -27.01
CA VAL A 93 -22.01 24.16 -28.03
C VAL A 93 -21.86 22.69 -27.65
N LEU A 94 -20.71 22.29 -27.09
CA LEU A 94 -20.52 20.91 -26.62
C LEU A 94 -21.46 20.60 -25.45
N CYS A 95 -21.64 21.53 -24.52
CA CYS A 95 -22.54 21.38 -23.38
C CYS A 95 -24.00 21.26 -23.82
N ASP A 96 -24.45 22.09 -24.75
CA ASP A 96 -25.81 22.01 -25.29
C ASP A 96 -26.05 20.68 -26.02
N ALA A 97 -25.07 20.21 -26.79
CA ALA A 97 -25.13 18.89 -27.41
C ALA A 97 -25.22 17.76 -26.36
N ALA A 98 -24.42 17.85 -25.29
CA ALA A 98 -24.39 16.89 -24.20
C ALA A 98 -25.73 16.82 -23.44
N ARG A 99 -26.35 17.98 -23.17
CA ARG A 99 -27.70 18.06 -22.55
C ARG A 99 -28.76 17.37 -23.41
N ILE A 100 -28.70 17.55 -24.73
CA ILE A 100 -29.66 16.92 -25.65
C ILE A 100 -29.53 15.39 -25.65
N VAL A 101 -28.31 14.85 -25.56
CA VAL A 101 -28.11 13.37 -25.58
C VAL A 101 -28.15 12.71 -24.21
N CYS A 102 -28.04 13.46 -23.11
CA CYS A 102 -28.02 12.93 -21.75
C CYS A 102 -29.16 11.94 -21.43
N PRO A 103 -30.42 12.14 -21.89
CA PRO A 103 -31.49 11.16 -21.67
C PRO A 103 -31.37 9.86 -22.48
N PHE A 104 -30.48 9.81 -23.47
CA PHE A 104 -30.43 8.74 -24.49
C PHE A 104 -29.08 8.01 -24.54
N ALA A 105 -28.10 8.42 -23.74
CA ALA A 105 -26.75 7.89 -23.72
C ALA A 105 -26.12 8.01 -22.33
N ASP A 106 -25.09 7.21 -22.06
CA ASP A 106 -24.43 7.14 -20.75
C ASP A 106 -23.26 8.14 -20.63
N GLY A 107 -22.95 8.87 -21.70
CA GLY A 107 -21.92 9.89 -21.71
C GLY A 107 -21.66 10.50 -23.07
N ILE A 108 -20.76 11.49 -23.09
CA ILE A 108 -20.18 12.04 -24.31
C ILE A 108 -18.67 11.78 -24.40
N ASP A 109 -18.16 11.89 -25.61
CA ASP A 109 -16.73 11.92 -25.90
C ASP A 109 -16.38 13.08 -26.81
N LEU A 110 -15.32 13.81 -26.49
CA LEU A 110 -14.79 14.85 -27.36
C LEU A 110 -13.71 14.27 -28.28
N ASN A 111 -13.92 14.40 -29.59
CA ASN A 111 -12.93 14.01 -30.58
C ASN A 111 -11.79 15.05 -30.66
N CYS A 112 -10.64 14.68 -30.12
CA CYS A 112 -9.38 15.42 -30.17
C CYS A 112 -8.31 14.69 -31.01
N GLY A 113 -8.73 13.80 -31.93
CA GLY A 113 -7.80 12.88 -32.61
C GLY A 113 -8.03 12.68 -34.11
N CYS A 114 -9.09 13.27 -34.68
CA CYS A 114 -9.36 13.17 -36.12
C CYS A 114 -8.30 13.93 -36.95
N PRO A 115 -7.55 13.27 -37.85
CA PRO A 115 -6.52 13.93 -38.67
C PRO A 115 -7.07 14.43 -40.02
N GLN A 116 -8.39 14.42 -40.22
CA GLN A 116 -8.99 14.85 -41.48
C GLN A 116 -8.76 16.35 -41.68
N ARG A 117 -8.23 16.74 -42.85
CA ARG A 117 -7.86 18.13 -43.15
C ARG A 117 -9.03 19.09 -42.96
N TRP A 118 -10.22 18.72 -43.41
CA TRP A 118 -11.43 19.55 -43.26
C TRP A 118 -11.80 19.76 -41.78
N ALA A 119 -11.67 18.72 -40.94
CA ALA A 119 -12.00 18.81 -39.52
C ALA A 119 -11.02 19.73 -38.79
N MET A 120 -9.72 19.59 -39.08
CA MET A 120 -8.69 20.44 -38.48
C MET A 120 -8.79 21.90 -38.96
N ALA A 121 -9.11 22.13 -40.24
CA ALA A 121 -9.33 23.47 -40.77
C ALA A 121 -10.51 24.18 -40.08
N GLU A 122 -11.56 23.43 -39.73
CA GLU A 122 -12.69 23.92 -38.95
C GLU A 122 -12.40 24.07 -37.44
N GLY A 123 -11.23 23.63 -36.96
CA GLY A 123 -10.86 23.70 -35.55
C GLY A 123 -11.28 22.50 -34.69
N TYR A 124 -11.63 21.38 -35.32
CA TYR A 124 -12.00 20.11 -34.67
C TYR A 124 -10.88 19.07 -34.73
N GLY A 125 -11.00 18.02 -33.92
CA GLY A 125 -10.15 16.84 -34.05
C GLY A 125 -8.74 17.07 -33.56
N ALA A 126 -7.75 16.56 -34.30
CA ALA A 126 -6.38 16.46 -33.80
C ALA A 126 -5.69 17.81 -33.54
N CYS A 127 -6.18 18.92 -34.13
CA CYS A 127 -5.65 20.25 -33.82
C CYS A 127 -5.87 20.66 -32.36
N LEU A 128 -6.84 20.06 -31.67
CA LEU A 128 -7.13 20.32 -30.26
C LEU A 128 -6.00 19.87 -29.31
N ILE A 129 -5.09 18.99 -29.77
CA ILE A 129 -3.90 18.61 -29.00
C ILE A 129 -3.00 19.81 -28.67
N ASN A 130 -3.04 20.84 -29.52
CA ASN A 130 -2.30 22.08 -29.35
C ASN A 130 -3.08 23.14 -28.54
N LYS A 131 -4.30 22.82 -28.08
CA LYS A 131 -5.20 23.74 -27.37
C LYS A 131 -5.71 23.11 -26.06
N PRO A 132 -4.81 22.71 -25.12
CA PRO A 132 -5.21 22.01 -23.91
C PRO A 132 -6.16 22.82 -23.02
N GLU A 133 -6.01 24.15 -22.98
CA GLU A 133 -6.92 25.01 -22.22
C GLU A 133 -8.35 25.02 -22.79
N LEU A 134 -8.49 24.94 -24.11
CA LEU A 134 -9.80 24.84 -24.75
C LEU A 134 -10.47 23.49 -24.45
N VAL A 135 -9.71 22.40 -24.52
CA VAL A 135 -10.21 21.06 -24.14
C VAL A 135 -10.64 21.03 -22.68
N ARG A 136 -9.81 21.59 -21.79
CA ARG A 136 -10.10 21.77 -20.36
C ARG A 136 -11.42 22.52 -20.16
N ASP A 137 -11.61 23.65 -20.83
CA ASP A 137 -12.80 24.49 -20.69
C ASP A 137 -14.05 23.77 -21.22
N MET A 138 -13.96 23.07 -22.35
CA MET A 138 -15.06 22.27 -22.90
C MET A 138 -15.49 21.16 -21.94
N VAL A 139 -14.54 20.38 -21.40
CA VAL A 139 -14.85 19.30 -20.43
C VAL A 139 -15.47 19.88 -19.16
N ARG A 140 -14.84 20.91 -18.58
CA ARG A 140 -15.32 21.55 -17.35
C ARG A 140 -16.74 22.08 -17.51
N HIS A 141 -17.05 22.71 -18.64
CA HIS A 141 -18.37 23.28 -18.89
C HIS A 141 -19.46 22.21 -18.97
N VAL A 142 -19.18 21.06 -19.59
CA VAL A 142 -20.12 19.93 -19.62
C VAL A 142 -20.31 19.37 -18.21
N ARG A 143 -19.23 19.12 -17.47
CA ARG A 143 -19.29 18.54 -16.12
C ARG A 143 -20.05 19.43 -15.13
N ASN A 144 -19.95 20.75 -15.25
CA ASN A 144 -20.63 21.69 -14.37
C ASN A 144 -22.13 21.85 -14.67
N GLN A 145 -22.61 21.38 -15.83
CA GLN A 145 -23.95 21.68 -16.34
C GLN A 145 -24.84 20.44 -16.50
N ILE A 146 -24.28 19.24 -16.28
CA ILE A 146 -25.03 17.98 -16.30
C ILE A 146 -25.09 17.44 -14.88
N ASP A 147 -26.28 17.47 -14.29
CA ASP A 147 -26.52 17.07 -12.90
C ASP A 147 -26.51 15.55 -12.67
N ASN A 148 -26.41 14.75 -13.73
CA ASN A 148 -26.34 13.29 -13.63
C ASN A 148 -24.90 12.83 -13.31
N PRO A 149 -24.61 12.34 -12.08
CA PRO A 149 -23.26 11.94 -11.70
C PRO A 149 -22.74 10.75 -12.53
N GLY A 150 -23.62 9.86 -12.98
CA GLY A 150 -23.28 8.71 -13.81
C GLY A 150 -22.99 9.05 -15.27
N PHE A 151 -23.26 10.29 -15.70
CA PHE A 151 -23.01 10.72 -17.07
C PHE A 151 -21.52 10.98 -17.29
N SER A 152 -20.89 10.15 -18.12
CA SER A 152 -19.45 10.18 -18.35
C SER A 152 -19.05 11.23 -19.39
N VAL A 153 -17.86 11.82 -19.22
CA VAL A 153 -17.25 12.72 -20.21
C VAL A 153 -15.84 12.20 -20.50
N SER A 154 -15.61 11.66 -21.69
CA SER A 154 -14.29 11.19 -22.12
C SER A 154 -13.71 12.04 -23.24
N ILE A 155 -12.42 11.85 -23.53
CA ILE A 155 -11.79 12.41 -24.73
C ILE A 155 -11.04 11.32 -25.50
N LYS A 156 -11.02 11.42 -26.83
CA LYS A 156 -10.18 10.58 -27.70
C LYS A 156 -9.12 11.43 -28.39
N ILE A 157 -7.85 11.10 -28.15
CA ILE A 157 -6.70 11.84 -28.68
C ILE A 157 -5.85 10.99 -29.62
N ARG A 158 -5.01 11.68 -30.40
CA ARG A 158 -3.76 11.14 -30.96
C ARG A 158 -2.59 11.60 -30.09
N ILE A 159 -1.39 11.08 -30.33
CA ILE A 159 -0.18 11.57 -29.67
C ILE A 159 0.44 12.73 -30.46
N HIS A 160 1.17 13.59 -29.76
CA HIS A 160 1.99 14.66 -30.32
C HIS A 160 3.44 14.18 -30.47
N GLU A 161 4.17 14.70 -31.47
CA GLU A 161 5.60 14.39 -31.68
C GLU A 161 6.44 14.62 -30.41
N ASP A 162 6.29 15.79 -29.80
CA ASP A 162 6.69 16.00 -28.40
C ASP A 162 5.67 15.37 -27.44
N LEU A 163 6.01 14.20 -26.91
CA LEU A 163 5.19 13.44 -25.96
C LEU A 163 4.84 14.25 -24.70
N LYS A 164 5.70 15.20 -24.27
CA LYS A 164 5.43 16.03 -23.09
C LYS A 164 4.15 16.85 -23.25
N ARG A 165 3.86 17.31 -24.47
CA ARG A 165 2.62 18.05 -24.77
C ARG A 165 1.39 17.16 -24.66
N THR A 166 1.53 15.89 -25.04
CA THR A 166 0.45 14.90 -24.87
C THR A 166 0.18 14.64 -23.39
N VAL A 167 1.24 14.50 -22.58
CA VAL A 167 1.13 14.34 -21.13
C VAL A 167 0.49 15.57 -20.48
N ASP A 168 0.90 16.79 -20.86
CA ASP A 168 0.29 18.05 -20.38
C ASP A 168 -1.22 18.10 -20.65
N LEU A 169 -1.63 17.76 -21.87
CA LEU A 169 -3.05 17.68 -22.23
C LEU A 169 -3.79 16.65 -21.35
N CYS A 170 -3.22 15.46 -21.17
CA CYS A 170 -3.86 14.39 -20.40
C CYS A 170 -4.01 14.78 -18.92
N GLN A 171 -2.99 15.39 -18.31
CA GLN A 171 -3.02 15.84 -16.93
C GLN A 171 -4.01 16.99 -16.72
N LYS A 172 -4.10 17.93 -17.67
CA LYS A 172 -5.09 19.01 -17.63
C LYS A 172 -6.51 18.51 -17.79
N ALA A 173 -6.73 17.54 -18.69
CA ALA A 173 -8.04 16.89 -18.85
C ALA A 173 -8.42 16.05 -17.62
N GLU A 174 -7.48 15.36 -16.99
CA GLU A 174 -7.70 14.67 -15.71
C GLU A 174 -8.13 15.67 -14.62
N ALA A 175 -7.44 16.80 -14.49
CA ALA A 175 -7.75 17.82 -13.50
C ALA A 175 -9.14 18.46 -13.69
N THR A 176 -9.77 18.35 -14.87
CA THR A 176 -11.15 18.80 -15.10
C THR A 176 -12.20 17.74 -14.87
N GLY A 177 -11.80 16.50 -14.58
CA GLY A 177 -12.72 15.40 -14.30
C GLY A 177 -13.21 14.67 -15.54
N VAL A 178 -12.36 14.49 -16.57
CA VAL A 178 -12.66 13.48 -17.60
C VAL A 178 -12.73 12.09 -16.96
N SER A 179 -13.69 11.28 -17.41
CA SER A 179 -13.94 9.93 -16.90
C SER A 179 -12.86 8.94 -17.35
N TRP A 180 -12.32 9.09 -18.58
CA TRP A 180 -11.17 8.36 -19.11
C TRP A 180 -10.63 9.05 -20.37
N ILE A 181 -9.47 8.62 -20.84
CA ILE A 181 -8.86 9.09 -22.10
C ILE A 181 -8.59 7.91 -23.01
N THR A 182 -9.06 7.98 -24.26
CA THR A 182 -8.69 7.03 -25.32
C THR A 182 -7.51 7.57 -26.10
N VAL A 183 -6.40 6.84 -26.14
CA VAL A 183 -5.17 7.26 -26.82
C VAL A 183 -4.95 6.42 -28.07
N HIS A 184 -5.03 7.04 -29.24
CA HIS A 184 -4.47 6.47 -30.46
C HIS A 184 -2.97 6.76 -30.47
N GLY A 185 -2.13 5.74 -30.31
CA GLY A 185 -0.66 5.85 -30.26
C GLY A 185 0.02 6.20 -31.60
N ARG A 186 -0.60 7.04 -32.43
CA ARG A 186 -0.01 7.58 -33.66
C ARG A 186 -0.12 9.10 -33.66
N ASN A 187 0.87 9.77 -34.23
CA ASN A 187 0.83 11.18 -34.55
C ASN A 187 -0.20 11.46 -35.66
N VAL A 188 -0.49 12.73 -35.91
CA VAL A 188 -1.46 13.15 -36.94
C VAL A 188 -1.04 12.71 -38.35
N GLU A 189 0.25 12.85 -38.66
CA GLU A 189 0.82 12.51 -39.97
C GLU A 189 1.01 10.99 -40.17
N GLU A 190 1.04 10.23 -39.07
CA GLU A 190 1.21 8.79 -39.06
C GLU A 190 -0.12 8.09 -39.37
N ARG A 191 -0.38 7.84 -40.65
CA ARG A 191 -1.58 7.09 -41.09
C ARG A 191 -1.41 5.58 -40.91
N HIS A 192 -0.43 5.01 -41.60
CA HIS A 192 -0.17 3.56 -41.68
C HIS A 192 1.11 3.12 -40.96
N GLN A 193 1.74 4.03 -40.21
CA GLN A 193 2.94 3.72 -39.43
C GLN A 193 2.61 2.83 -38.23
N PRO A 194 3.57 2.10 -37.65
CA PRO A 194 3.36 1.36 -36.41
C PRO A 194 2.80 2.24 -35.27
N VAL A 195 2.08 1.62 -34.33
CA VAL A 195 1.55 2.32 -33.15
C VAL A 195 2.63 2.39 -32.07
N HIS A 196 2.83 3.57 -31.51
CA HIS A 196 3.75 3.83 -30.41
C HIS A 196 3.12 3.43 -29.06
N TYR A 197 3.09 2.14 -28.76
CA TYR A 197 2.56 1.63 -27.48
C TYR A 197 3.34 2.14 -26.27
N ASP A 198 4.65 2.38 -26.40
CA ASP A 198 5.46 2.96 -25.31
C ASP A 198 4.99 4.36 -24.93
N ALA A 199 4.53 5.17 -25.90
CA ALA A 199 3.94 6.46 -25.62
C ALA A 199 2.64 6.33 -24.80
N ILE A 200 1.81 5.34 -25.12
CA ILE A 200 0.58 5.05 -24.35
C ILE A 200 0.94 4.64 -22.92
N LYS A 201 1.98 3.82 -22.73
CA LYS A 201 2.49 3.44 -21.41
C LYS A 201 2.91 4.66 -20.58
N VAL A 202 3.73 5.54 -21.16
CA VAL A 202 4.16 6.78 -20.49
C VAL A 202 2.96 7.65 -20.09
N ILE A 203 1.96 7.78 -20.98
CA ILE A 203 0.74 8.53 -20.67
C ILE A 203 -0.01 7.86 -19.52
N LYS A 204 -0.18 6.54 -19.55
CA LYS A 204 -0.84 5.77 -18.50
C LYS A 204 -0.15 5.90 -17.14
N GLU A 205 1.18 5.97 -17.11
CA GLU A 205 1.95 6.19 -15.88
C GLU A 205 1.85 7.64 -15.37
N SER A 206 1.51 8.59 -16.25
CA SER A 206 1.43 10.02 -15.93
C SER A 206 0.08 10.49 -15.36
N VAL A 207 -0.99 9.69 -15.51
CA VAL A 207 -2.35 9.97 -15.02
C VAL A 207 -2.91 8.81 -14.19
N SER A 208 -3.89 9.10 -13.34
CA SER A 208 -4.58 8.10 -12.50
C SER A 208 -5.90 7.62 -13.08
N ILE A 209 -6.55 8.42 -13.93
CA ILE A 209 -7.77 8.03 -14.64
C ILE A 209 -7.52 6.86 -15.62
N PRO A 210 -8.57 6.15 -16.06
CA PRO A 210 -8.44 5.10 -17.04
C PRO A 210 -7.87 5.60 -18.37
N ILE A 211 -6.91 4.86 -18.93
CA ILE A 211 -6.43 5.01 -20.30
C ILE A 211 -6.91 3.83 -21.15
N VAL A 212 -7.52 4.11 -22.29
CA VAL A 212 -7.89 3.12 -23.29
C VAL A 212 -6.88 3.18 -24.44
N ALA A 213 -6.16 2.07 -24.67
CA ALA A 213 -5.22 1.95 -25.78
C ALA A 213 -5.96 1.73 -27.11
N ASN A 214 -5.56 2.43 -28.16
CA ASN A 214 -6.17 2.31 -29.49
C ASN A 214 -5.11 2.34 -30.62
N GLY A 215 -5.33 1.51 -31.63
CA GLY A 215 -4.48 1.38 -32.83
C GLY A 215 -4.03 -0.07 -33.01
N ASP A 216 -4.09 -0.59 -34.24
CA ASP A 216 -3.57 -1.90 -34.68
C ASP A 216 -3.95 -3.16 -33.88
N ILE A 217 -5.04 -3.11 -33.12
CA ILE A 217 -5.62 -4.28 -32.46
C ILE A 217 -6.53 -5.00 -33.46
N LYS A 218 -6.10 -6.15 -33.97
CA LYS A 218 -6.86 -6.94 -34.97
C LYS A 218 -7.48 -8.20 -34.38
N THR A 219 -6.89 -8.73 -33.31
CA THR A 219 -7.33 -9.94 -32.62
C THR A 219 -7.48 -9.69 -31.12
N LEU A 220 -8.19 -10.59 -30.42
CA LEU A 220 -8.27 -10.54 -28.96
C LEU A 220 -6.89 -10.70 -28.30
N LYS A 221 -6.04 -11.54 -28.89
CA LYS A 221 -4.66 -11.73 -28.43
C LYS A 221 -3.83 -10.45 -28.57
N ASP A 222 -4.04 -9.66 -29.62
CA ASP A 222 -3.41 -8.34 -29.74
C ASP A 222 -3.86 -7.41 -28.61
N ALA A 223 -5.15 -7.42 -28.26
CA ALA A 223 -5.68 -6.62 -27.16
C ALA A 223 -5.03 -6.99 -25.81
N GLU A 224 -4.87 -8.28 -25.54
CA GLU A 224 -4.17 -8.79 -24.35
C GLU A 224 -2.69 -8.37 -24.34
N ASN A 225 -1.99 -8.54 -25.46
CA ASN A 225 -0.59 -8.13 -25.59
C ASN A 225 -0.41 -6.61 -25.38
N VAL A 226 -1.27 -5.80 -25.99
CA VAL A 226 -1.26 -4.34 -25.82
C VAL A 226 -1.55 -3.95 -24.39
N HIS A 227 -2.50 -4.62 -23.73
CA HIS A 227 -2.78 -4.42 -22.31
C HIS A 227 -1.54 -4.72 -21.45
N HIS A 228 -0.85 -5.84 -21.69
CA HIS A 228 0.39 -6.19 -21.00
C HIS A 228 1.53 -5.20 -21.22
N LEU A 229 1.69 -4.68 -22.44
CA LEU A 229 2.74 -3.72 -22.78
C LEU A 229 2.49 -2.33 -22.20
N THR A 230 1.25 -1.84 -22.29
CA THR A 230 0.91 -0.45 -21.97
C THR A 230 0.43 -0.25 -20.54
N GLY A 231 -0.10 -1.28 -19.89
CA GLY A 231 -0.82 -1.14 -18.62
C GLY A 231 -2.12 -0.33 -18.71
N ALA A 232 -2.63 -0.06 -19.93
CA ALA A 232 -3.92 0.59 -20.16
C ALA A 232 -5.05 -0.14 -19.41
N ASP A 233 -5.98 0.61 -18.82
CA ASP A 233 -6.86 0.09 -17.78
C ASP A 233 -7.86 -0.96 -18.28
N GLY A 234 -8.13 -1.90 -17.37
CA GLY A 234 -8.64 -3.26 -17.61
C GLY A 234 -8.11 -4.25 -16.56
N ARG A 235 -7.10 -3.87 -15.77
CA ARG A 235 -6.73 -4.45 -14.48
C ARG A 235 -6.05 -3.36 -13.66
N ARG A 236 -6.50 -3.14 -12.41
CA ARG A 236 -5.89 -2.16 -11.48
C ARG A 236 -4.37 -2.36 -11.49
N GLY A 237 -3.64 -1.27 -11.75
CA GLY A 237 -2.18 -1.26 -11.68
C GLY A 237 -1.73 -1.96 -10.39
N THR A 238 -1.04 -3.08 -10.55
CA THR A 238 -0.30 -3.71 -9.46
C THR A 238 0.62 -2.66 -8.84
N MET A 239 0.86 -2.74 -7.53
CA MET A 239 1.95 -1.97 -6.92
C MET A 239 3.18 -2.08 -7.83
N THR A 240 3.86 -0.95 -8.08
CA THR A 240 5.06 -0.98 -8.91
C THR A 240 6.00 -2.05 -8.35
N PHE A 241 6.78 -2.68 -9.23
CA PHE A 241 7.63 -3.80 -8.83
C PHE A 241 8.48 -3.49 -7.58
N GLN A 242 8.98 -2.25 -7.49
CA GLN A 242 9.67 -1.72 -6.30
C GLN A 242 8.84 -1.84 -4.99
N TRP A 243 7.60 -1.35 -4.97
CA TRP A 243 6.75 -1.36 -3.76
C TRP A 243 6.22 -2.75 -3.45
N THR A 244 6.06 -3.61 -4.47
CA THR A 244 5.76 -5.03 -4.28
C THR A 244 6.92 -5.75 -3.60
N ALA A 245 8.17 -5.47 -4.00
CA ALA A 245 9.34 -6.02 -3.36
C ALA A 245 9.48 -5.54 -1.90
N VAL A 246 9.24 -4.25 -1.62
CA VAL A 246 9.26 -3.71 -0.25
C VAL A 246 8.17 -4.34 0.62
N ALA A 247 6.94 -4.46 0.10
CA ALA A 247 5.84 -5.10 0.82
C ALA A 247 6.14 -6.58 1.11
N THR A 248 6.71 -7.30 0.15
CA THR A 248 7.13 -8.70 0.34
C THR A 248 8.19 -8.81 1.43
N PHE A 249 9.16 -7.91 1.46
CA PHE A 249 10.18 -7.85 2.51
C PHE A 249 9.55 -7.58 3.88
N LEU A 250 8.67 -6.58 3.98
CA LEU A 250 7.91 -6.27 5.21
C LEU A 250 7.13 -7.48 5.72
N TYR A 251 6.39 -8.18 4.86
CA TYR A 251 5.63 -9.36 5.27
C TYR A 251 6.54 -10.49 5.74
N GLY A 252 7.72 -10.65 5.10
CA GLY A 252 8.76 -11.54 5.58
C GLY A 252 9.23 -11.20 6.99
N GLU A 253 9.50 -9.92 7.28
CA GLU A 253 9.89 -9.45 8.62
C GLU A 253 8.82 -9.74 9.66
N VAL A 254 7.55 -9.47 9.36
CA VAL A 254 6.42 -9.77 10.25
C VAL A 254 6.36 -11.26 10.57
N VAL A 255 6.43 -12.13 9.56
CA VAL A 255 6.38 -13.59 9.77
C VAL A 255 7.54 -14.06 10.64
N VAL A 256 8.77 -13.58 10.38
CA VAL A 256 9.95 -13.94 11.18
C VAL A 256 9.79 -13.50 12.64
N ILE A 257 9.34 -12.26 12.88
CA ILE A 257 9.11 -11.74 14.23
C ILE A 257 8.02 -12.55 14.95
N LEU A 258 6.90 -12.83 14.28
CA LEU A 258 5.84 -13.65 14.85
C LEU A 258 6.37 -15.03 15.26
N VAL A 259 7.17 -15.67 14.40
CA VAL A 259 7.79 -16.96 14.69
C VAL A 259 8.74 -16.90 15.88
N LEU A 260 9.58 -15.86 15.99
CA LEU A 260 10.48 -15.66 17.12
C LEU A 260 9.74 -15.43 18.45
N CYS A 261 8.54 -14.85 18.40
CA CYS A 261 7.70 -14.58 19.56
C CYS A 261 6.80 -15.77 19.97
N LEU A 262 6.85 -16.91 19.27
CA LEU A 262 6.01 -18.07 19.60
C LEU A 262 6.39 -18.66 20.97
N PRO A 263 5.45 -18.79 21.92
CA PRO A 263 5.74 -19.15 23.31
C PRO A 263 6.22 -20.61 23.49
N PHE A 264 6.00 -21.47 22.50
CA PHE A 264 6.37 -22.90 22.55
C PHE A 264 7.82 -23.18 22.15
N ILE A 265 8.55 -22.19 21.62
CA ILE A 265 9.96 -22.35 21.24
C ILE A 265 10.82 -21.72 22.33
N SER A 266 11.49 -22.56 23.13
CA SER A 266 12.36 -22.05 24.19
C SER A 266 13.57 -21.27 23.64
N PRO A 267 14.09 -20.27 24.37
CA PRO A 267 15.29 -19.52 23.97
C PRO A 267 16.51 -20.40 23.70
N LEU A 268 16.62 -21.53 24.42
CA LEU A 268 17.68 -22.52 24.23
C LEU A 268 17.62 -23.22 22.86
N ARG A 269 16.42 -23.46 22.32
CA ARG A 269 16.26 -24.03 20.97
C ARG A 269 16.67 -23.02 19.89
N TRP A 270 16.27 -21.76 20.06
CA TRP A 270 16.69 -20.66 19.19
C TRP A 270 18.20 -20.49 19.16
N GLN A 271 18.85 -20.53 20.33
CA GLN A 271 20.31 -20.42 20.43
C GLN A 271 21.01 -21.53 19.64
N LYS A 272 20.52 -22.77 19.68
CA LYS A 272 21.09 -23.87 18.87
C LYS A 272 20.97 -23.60 17.37
N ILE A 273 19.83 -23.08 16.92
CA ILE A 273 19.60 -22.73 15.51
C ILE A 273 20.53 -21.59 15.09
N PHE A 274 20.67 -20.53 15.89
CA PHE A 274 21.55 -19.39 15.60
C PHE A 274 23.04 -19.73 15.65
N MET A 275 23.42 -20.84 16.30
CA MET A 275 24.82 -21.29 16.43
C MET A 275 25.24 -22.32 15.38
N ILE A 276 24.40 -22.64 14.39
CA ILE A 276 24.81 -23.53 13.29
C ILE A 276 25.96 -22.84 12.51
N PRO A 277 27.09 -23.52 12.23
CA PRO A 277 28.28 -22.94 11.58
C PRO A 277 28.02 -22.30 10.19
N LEU A 278 26.91 -22.69 9.56
CA LEU A 278 26.44 -22.09 8.32
C LEU A 278 26.04 -20.62 8.50
N TRP A 279 25.48 -20.25 9.65
CA TRP A 279 25.08 -18.87 9.95
C TRP A 279 26.26 -17.91 10.08
N SER A 280 27.44 -18.35 10.55
CA SER A 280 28.60 -17.46 10.66
C SER A 280 29.16 -17.07 9.29
N LYS A 281 29.15 -17.99 8.32
CA LYS A 281 29.52 -17.71 6.91
C LYS A 281 28.45 -16.86 6.21
N ILE A 282 27.19 -17.16 6.46
CA ILE A 282 26.03 -16.44 5.91
C ILE A 282 25.95 -15.01 6.49
N ALA A 283 26.26 -14.80 7.78
CA ALA A 283 26.12 -13.52 8.47
C ALA A 283 26.98 -12.40 7.87
N VAL A 284 28.20 -12.70 7.40
CA VAL A 284 29.07 -11.68 6.79
C VAL A 284 28.50 -11.20 5.45
N PHE A 285 28.00 -12.13 4.63
CA PHE A 285 27.34 -11.82 3.36
C PHE A 285 26.02 -11.08 3.59
N TRP A 286 25.22 -11.57 4.54
CA TRP A 286 23.96 -10.95 4.93
C TRP A 286 24.17 -9.54 5.44
N ASN A 287 25.17 -9.25 6.28
CA ASN A 287 25.39 -7.89 6.78
C ASN A 287 25.62 -6.86 5.65
N LYS A 288 26.33 -7.23 4.58
CA LYS A 288 26.54 -6.33 3.42
C LYS A 288 25.25 -6.14 2.61
N MET A 289 24.60 -7.23 2.22
CA MET A 289 23.33 -7.20 1.47
C MET A 289 22.24 -6.46 2.26
N PHE A 290 22.17 -6.70 3.56
CA PHE A 290 21.21 -6.12 4.47
C PHE A 290 21.42 -4.61 4.62
N LEU A 291 22.68 -4.16 4.74
CA LEU A 291 22.98 -2.72 4.76
C LEU A 291 22.54 -2.03 3.46
N THR A 292 22.78 -2.65 2.31
CA THR A 292 22.34 -2.11 1.01
C THR A 292 20.82 -2.02 0.94
N ILE A 293 20.09 -3.03 1.42
CA ILE A 293 18.62 -3.02 1.48
C ILE A 293 18.12 -1.90 2.41
N ILE A 294 18.71 -1.72 3.59
CA ILE A 294 18.33 -0.63 4.50
C ILE A 294 18.52 0.74 3.83
N VAL A 295 19.69 0.98 3.21
CA VAL A 295 19.95 2.26 2.55
C VAL A 295 18.91 2.53 1.46
N LEU A 296 18.57 1.51 0.67
CA LEU A 296 17.54 1.61 -0.35
C LEU A 296 16.15 1.87 0.26
N LEU A 297 15.79 1.20 1.36
CA LEU A 297 14.55 1.44 2.09
C LEU A 297 14.47 2.86 2.66
N ILE A 298 15.58 3.40 3.18
CA ILE A 298 15.65 4.79 3.66
C ILE A 298 15.41 5.77 2.51
N ILE A 299 16.02 5.54 1.34
CA ILE A 299 15.80 6.38 0.15
C ILE A 299 14.32 6.34 -0.27
N LEU A 300 13.73 5.15 -0.36
CA LEU A 300 12.31 4.98 -0.71
C LEU A 300 11.37 5.58 0.34
N PHE A 301 11.73 5.50 1.62
CA PHE A 301 10.99 6.13 2.71
C PHE A 301 11.01 7.66 2.58
N LEU A 302 12.18 8.25 2.32
CA LEU A 302 12.32 9.69 2.12
C LEU A 302 11.56 10.17 0.88
N ASP A 303 11.57 9.40 -0.20
CA ASP A 303 10.79 9.67 -1.41
C ASP A 303 9.28 9.65 -1.13
N ALA A 304 8.79 8.59 -0.47
CA ALA A 304 7.40 8.50 -0.07
C ALA A 304 6.98 9.63 0.87
N PHE A 305 7.84 10.00 1.83
CA PHE A 305 7.61 11.11 2.74
C PHE A 305 7.53 12.46 2.03
N ARG A 306 8.42 12.70 1.06
CA ARG A 306 8.41 13.88 0.22
C ARG A 306 7.10 13.98 -0.57
N GLU A 307 6.64 12.89 -1.18
CA GLU A 307 5.38 12.86 -1.92
C GLU A 307 4.15 13.03 -1.01
N VAL A 308 4.14 12.46 0.21
CA VAL A 308 3.08 12.70 1.21
C VAL A 308 3.00 14.18 1.57
N ARG A 309 4.13 14.82 1.89
CA ARG A 309 4.18 16.25 2.21
C ARG A 309 3.69 17.12 1.06
N LYS A 310 4.11 16.79 -0.17
CA LYS A 310 3.71 17.49 -1.39
C LYS A 310 2.18 17.46 -1.58
N TYR A 311 1.55 16.29 -1.55
CA TYR A 311 0.09 16.21 -1.77
C TYR A 311 -0.74 16.67 -0.58
N SER A 312 -0.25 16.52 0.65
CA SER A 312 -0.90 17.07 1.85
C SER A 312 -0.93 18.59 1.83
N ALA A 313 0.16 19.25 1.41
CA ALA A 313 0.19 20.71 1.27
C ALA A 313 -0.79 21.21 0.21
N ILE A 314 -0.86 20.54 -0.95
CA ILE A 314 -1.80 20.88 -2.03
C ILE A 314 -3.26 20.75 -1.55
N GLN A 315 -3.59 19.69 -0.81
CA GLN A 315 -4.93 19.46 -0.27
C GLN A 315 -5.38 20.59 0.68
N VAL A 316 -4.47 21.13 1.50
CA VAL A 316 -4.76 22.26 2.41
C VAL A 316 -4.99 23.55 1.62
N THR A 317 -4.16 23.84 0.63
CA THR A 317 -4.30 25.05 -0.19
C THR A 317 -5.59 25.04 -1.03
N GLU A 318 -6.00 23.90 -1.57
CA GLU A 318 -7.24 23.79 -2.34
C GLU A 318 -8.50 23.69 -1.47
N LYS A 319 -8.45 23.12 -0.26
CA LYS A 319 -9.60 23.19 0.67
C LYS A 319 -10.01 24.63 1.03
N VAL A 320 -9.07 25.57 0.98
CA VAL A 320 -9.33 27.01 1.18
C VAL A 320 -9.87 27.68 -0.11
N ALA A 321 -9.58 27.10 -1.27
CA ALA A 321 -10.02 27.59 -2.58
C ALA A 321 -11.08 26.65 -3.15
N ASN A 322 -12.34 26.91 -2.83
CA ASN A 322 -13.57 26.15 -3.15
C ASN A 322 -13.72 25.67 -4.63
N VAL A 323 -12.88 24.74 -5.09
CA VAL A 323 -12.76 24.35 -6.51
C VAL A 323 -12.79 22.83 -6.67
N ASN A 324 -13.82 22.36 -7.39
CA ASN A 324 -13.98 21.07 -8.09
C ASN A 324 -13.75 19.77 -7.27
N THR A 325 -14.83 19.17 -6.80
CA THR A 325 -14.89 17.91 -6.04
C THR A 325 -14.09 16.74 -6.65
N ASN A 326 -14.01 16.64 -7.98
CA ASN A 326 -13.30 15.56 -8.66
C ASN A 326 -11.76 15.70 -8.63
N ALA A 327 -11.24 16.93 -8.52
CA ALA A 327 -9.80 17.17 -8.37
C ALA A 327 -9.33 16.82 -6.95
N ILE A 328 -10.20 17.07 -5.96
CA ILE A 328 -10.01 16.68 -4.56
C ILE A 328 -9.87 15.16 -4.45
N ASP A 329 -10.77 14.39 -5.08
CA ASP A 329 -10.71 12.93 -5.08
C ASP A 329 -9.39 12.38 -5.66
N HIS A 330 -8.85 13.05 -6.68
CA HIS A 330 -7.58 12.67 -7.30
C HIS A 330 -6.36 12.94 -6.39
N ILE A 331 -6.35 14.08 -5.70
CA ILE A 331 -5.32 14.41 -4.70
C ILE A 331 -5.40 13.44 -3.54
N HIS A 332 -6.61 13.12 -3.06
CA HIS A 332 -6.85 12.11 -2.04
C HIS A 332 -6.31 10.74 -2.46
N MET A 333 -6.50 10.32 -3.73
CA MET A 333 -5.96 9.06 -4.22
C MET A 333 -4.43 9.04 -4.30
N LYS A 334 -3.77 10.14 -4.69
CA LYS A 334 -2.29 10.22 -4.71
C LYS A 334 -1.72 10.26 -3.30
N LEU A 335 -2.38 11.01 -2.41
CA LEU A 335 -2.06 11.04 -0.99
C LEU A 335 -2.21 9.67 -0.34
N PHE A 336 -3.28 8.93 -0.64
CA PHE A 336 -3.47 7.59 -0.10
C PHE A 336 -2.39 6.60 -0.57
N ARG A 337 -1.98 6.69 -1.84
CA ARG A 337 -0.88 5.88 -2.39
C ARG A 337 0.46 6.22 -1.72
N SER A 338 0.78 7.49 -1.55
CA SER A 338 2.03 7.91 -0.92
C SER A 338 2.04 7.60 0.58
N GLN A 339 0.91 7.77 1.28
CA GLN A 339 0.74 7.35 2.68
C GLN A 339 0.97 5.85 2.84
N ARG A 340 0.34 5.02 2.00
CA ARG A 340 0.54 3.56 2.03
C ARG A 340 2.01 3.19 1.82
N ASN A 341 2.68 3.80 0.85
CA ASN A 341 4.09 3.53 0.56
C ASN A 341 5.01 3.99 1.72
N LEU A 342 4.67 5.11 2.37
CA LEU A 342 5.33 5.61 3.56
C LEU A 342 5.19 4.62 4.72
N TYR A 343 3.98 4.09 4.96
CA TYR A 343 3.76 3.06 5.97
C TYR A 343 4.54 1.78 5.68
N ILE A 344 4.49 1.27 4.45
CA ILE A 344 5.17 0.03 4.08
C ILE A 344 6.69 0.12 4.30
N SER A 345 7.33 1.20 3.82
CA SER A 345 8.76 1.42 4.02
C SER A 345 9.12 1.74 5.47
N GLY A 346 8.30 2.56 6.15
CA GLY A 346 8.53 2.94 7.54
C GLY A 346 8.39 1.78 8.52
N PHE A 347 7.33 0.97 8.38
CA PHE A 347 7.16 -0.24 9.19
C PHE A 347 8.27 -1.25 8.94
N SER A 348 8.76 -1.37 7.71
CA SER A 348 9.86 -2.28 7.42
C SER A 348 11.16 -1.85 8.14
N LEU A 349 11.52 -0.57 8.06
CA LEU A 349 12.66 -0.02 8.80
C LEU A 349 12.52 -0.20 10.31
N PHE A 350 11.31 -0.02 10.85
CA PHE A 350 11.03 -0.22 12.27
C PHE A 350 11.13 -1.69 12.69
N LEU A 351 10.47 -2.59 11.96
CA LEU A 351 10.46 -4.02 12.27
C LEU A 351 11.86 -4.62 12.15
N TRP A 352 12.71 -4.10 11.27
CA TRP A 352 14.11 -4.48 11.26
C TRP A 352 14.81 -4.20 12.62
N LEU A 353 14.63 -3.01 13.19
CA LEU A 353 15.21 -2.66 14.49
C LEU A 353 14.67 -3.58 15.59
N VAL A 354 13.36 -3.86 15.55
CA VAL A 354 12.71 -4.80 16.47
C VAL A 354 13.30 -6.21 16.32
N LEU A 355 13.46 -6.71 15.10
CA LEU A 355 14.02 -8.02 14.81
C LEU A 355 15.45 -8.13 15.35
N ARG A 356 16.31 -7.14 15.05
CA ARG A 356 17.70 -7.10 15.55
C ARG A 356 17.75 -7.10 17.08
N ARG A 357 16.90 -6.29 17.72
CA ARG A 357 16.81 -6.22 19.18
C ARG A 357 16.33 -7.55 19.76
N THR A 358 15.32 -8.17 19.16
CA THR A 358 14.73 -9.44 19.60
C THR A 358 15.75 -10.58 19.55
N ILE A 359 16.48 -10.72 18.44
CA ILE A 359 17.54 -11.74 18.30
C ILE A 359 18.63 -11.55 19.36
N THR A 360 19.03 -10.30 19.61
CA THR A 360 20.04 -9.97 20.64
C THR A 360 19.55 -10.36 22.04
N LEU A 361 18.32 -9.99 22.39
CA LEU A 361 17.70 -10.32 23.68
C LEU A 361 17.51 -11.83 23.85
N LEU A 362 17.05 -12.55 22.82
CA LEU A 362 16.93 -14.00 22.84
C LEU A 362 18.28 -14.69 23.09
N THR A 363 19.34 -14.19 22.46
CA THR A 363 20.70 -14.72 22.64
C THR A 363 21.21 -14.46 24.06
N GLN A 364 20.96 -13.27 24.62
CA GLN A 364 21.32 -12.93 26.00
C GLN A 364 20.52 -13.75 27.01
N LEU A 365 19.21 -13.92 26.78
CA LEU A 365 18.33 -14.72 27.63
C LEU A 365 18.78 -16.19 27.63
N ALA A 366 19.10 -16.76 26.47
CA ALA A 366 19.56 -18.14 26.38
C ALA A 366 20.89 -18.36 27.11
N LYS A 367 21.85 -17.42 27.00
CA LYS A 367 23.09 -17.44 27.80
C LYS A 367 22.83 -17.36 29.30
N SER A 368 21.91 -16.48 29.72
CA SER A 368 21.53 -16.33 31.13
C SER A 368 20.87 -17.61 31.69
N MET A 369 19.94 -18.20 30.94
CA MET A 369 19.28 -19.47 31.32
C MET A 369 20.27 -20.61 31.45
N ALA A 370 21.24 -20.72 30.52
CA ALA A 370 22.29 -21.73 30.61
C ALA A 370 23.17 -21.55 31.85
N SER A 371 23.52 -20.31 32.20
CA SER A 371 24.29 -19.98 33.41
C SER A 371 23.50 -20.28 34.68
N HIS A 372 22.20 -19.97 34.72
CA HIS A 372 21.34 -20.24 35.87
C HIS A 372 21.18 -21.74 36.11
N ALA A 373 20.94 -22.53 35.05
CA ALA A 373 20.84 -23.99 35.16
C ALA A 373 22.14 -24.63 35.68
N ALA A 374 23.30 -24.13 35.22
CA ALA A 374 24.60 -24.59 35.70
C ALA A 374 24.81 -24.24 37.19
N LEU A 375 24.45 -23.02 37.61
CA LEU A 375 24.55 -22.56 38.99
C LEU A 375 23.62 -23.34 39.93
N GLU A 376 22.37 -23.58 39.51
CA GLU A 376 21.38 -24.34 40.27
C GLU A 376 21.83 -25.79 40.51
N THR A 377 22.41 -26.42 39.48
CA THR A 377 23.01 -27.76 39.61
C THR A 377 24.15 -27.74 40.63
N GLN A 378 25.06 -26.76 40.53
CA GLN A 378 26.18 -26.62 41.46
C GLN A 378 25.72 -26.38 42.90
N VAL A 379 24.70 -25.56 43.13
CA VAL A 379 24.13 -25.30 44.46
C VAL A 379 23.49 -26.54 45.03
N ASN A 380 22.71 -27.29 44.23
CA ASN A 380 22.09 -28.54 44.68
C ASN A 380 23.13 -29.60 45.04
N ASP A 381 24.17 -29.78 44.21
CA ASP A 381 25.26 -30.71 44.47
C ASP A 381 26.04 -30.34 45.75
N THR A 382 26.33 -29.05 45.93
CA THR A 382 27.02 -28.55 47.14
C THR A 382 26.15 -28.71 48.39
N THR A 383 24.84 -28.49 48.26
CA THR A 383 23.89 -28.65 49.37
C THR A 383 23.72 -30.12 49.77
N GLU A 384 23.63 -31.03 48.81
CA GLU A 384 23.58 -32.47 49.09
C GLU A 384 24.90 -32.98 49.68
N ALA A 385 26.04 -32.52 49.19
CA ALA A 385 27.33 -32.81 49.80
C ALA A 385 27.38 -32.32 51.26
N ALA A 386 26.95 -31.09 51.53
CA ALA A 386 26.90 -30.53 52.87
C ALA A 386 25.99 -31.34 53.82
N LYS A 387 24.80 -31.77 53.35
CA LYS A 387 23.91 -32.64 54.13
C LYS A 387 24.54 -33.99 54.46
N LYS A 388 25.22 -34.63 53.51
CA LYS A 388 25.94 -35.89 53.73
C LYS A 388 27.03 -35.74 54.79
N TYR A 389 27.83 -34.67 54.68
CA TYR A 389 28.86 -34.38 55.67
C TYR A 389 28.28 -34.13 57.07
N LEU A 390 27.15 -33.41 57.18
CA LEU A 390 26.48 -33.18 58.46
C LEU A 390 25.98 -34.49 59.08
N ALA A 391 25.33 -35.35 58.30
CA ALA A 391 24.83 -36.64 58.76
C ALA A 391 25.96 -37.62 59.16
N GLU A 392 27.08 -37.59 58.44
CA GLU A 392 28.26 -38.39 58.78
C GLU A 392 28.92 -37.88 60.07
N ASN A 393 28.95 -36.56 60.29
CA ASN A 393 29.45 -35.97 61.53
C ASN A 393 28.59 -36.34 62.74
N GLU A 394 27.26 -36.34 62.58
CA GLU A 394 26.32 -36.75 63.62
C GLU A 394 26.52 -38.23 63.99
N ARG A 395 26.64 -39.11 62.99
CA ARG A 395 26.98 -40.54 63.20
C ARG A 395 28.34 -40.76 63.88
N LEU A 396 29.35 -39.98 63.51
CA LEU A 396 30.67 -40.06 64.12
C LEU A 396 30.64 -39.56 65.59
N GLN A 397 29.84 -38.54 65.90
CA GLN A 397 29.62 -38.09 67.29
C GLN A 397 28.89 -39.13 68.13
N GLU A 398 27.87 -39.79 67.58
CA GLU A 398 27.18 -40.91 68.25
C GLU A 398 28.13 -42.08 68.50
N ALA A 399 28.92 -42.49 67.49
CA ALA A 399 29.90 -43.57 67.63
C ALA A 399 31.04 -43.24 68.62
N LEU A 400 31.42 -41.96 68.75
CA LEU A 400 32.36 -41.49 69.75
C LEU A 400 31.77 -41.47 71.16
N ASN A 401 30.48 -41.16 71.31
CA ASN A 401 29.77 -41.20 72.59
C ASN A 401 29.50 -42.66 73.04
N GLU A 402 29.37 -43.61 72.11
CA GLU A 402 29.19 -45.04 72.42
C GLU A 402 30.52 -45.78 72.69
N ARG A 403 31.66 -45.33 72.12
CA ARG A 403 32.99 -45.87 72.46
C ARG A 403 33.56 -45.25 73.74
N GLY A 404 33.01 -45.68 74.86
CA GLY A 404 33.75 -45.72 76.11
C GLY A 404 34.94 -46.68 76.02
N SER A 405 36.15 -46.12 76.11
CA SER A 405 37.42 -46.76 76.46
C SER A 405 38.20 -47.55 75.38
N GLY A 406 39.39 -47.04 75.06
CA GLY A 406 40.58 -47.85 74.71
C GLY A 406 41.11 -47.76 73.27
N GLY A 407 42.22 -47.03 73.07
CA GLY A 407 43.16 -47.25 71.95
C GLY A 407 43.65 -46.02 71.16
N ASN A 408 44.94 -45.69 71.29
CA ASN A 408 45.77 -44.73 70.51
C ASN A 408 45.30 -43.26 70.37
N LYS A 409 45.61 -42.47 71.42
CA LYS A 409 45.35 -41.02 71.51
C LYS A 409 46.09 -40.13 70.50
N GLU A 410 47.21 -40.55 69.90
CA GLU A 410 48.01 -39.71 69.01
C GLU A 410 47.39 -39.57 67.60
N SER A 411 47.01 -40.71 66.98
CA SER A 411 46.51 -40.74 65.59
C SER A 411 45.08 -40.22 65.47
N ALA A 412 44.25 -40.45 66.51
CA ALA A 412 42.88 -39.93 66.58
C ALA A 412 42.83 -38.42 66.80
N LYS A 413 43.84 -37.83 67.46
CA LYS A 413 43.96 -36.36 67.64
C LYS A 413 44.28 -35.66 66.33
N VAL A 414 45.26 -36.19 65.58
CA VAL A 414 45.68 -35.63 64.29
C VAL A 414 44.56 -35.71 63.25
N ILE A 415 43.81 -36.82 63.22
CA ILE A 415 42.65 -36.99 62.33
C ILE A 415 41.51 -36.03 62.74
N ASN A 416 41.21 -35.89 64.05
CA ASN A 416 40.23 -34.92 64.54
C ASN A 416 40.61 -33.48 64.20
N GLU A 417 41.88 -33.13 64.29
CA GLU A 417 42.35 -31.77 64.03
C GLU A 417 42.29 -31.44 62.52
N LYS A 418 42.54 -32.42 61.65
CA LYS A 418 42.36 -32.29 60.20
C LYS A 418 40.88 -32.18 59.82
N LEU A 419 40.02 -33.05 60.36
CA LEU A 419 38.56 -32.98 60.17
C LEU A 419 37.99 -31.66 60.67
N LYS A 420 38.47 -31.15 61.81
CA LYS A 420 38.02 -29.85 62.36
C LYS A 420 38.37 -28.69 61.43
N LYS A 421 39.57 -28.69 60.83
CA LYS A 421 39.96 -27.69 59.82
C LYS A 421 39.10 -27.78 58.56
N GLU A 422 38.76 -28.99 58.12
CA GLU A 422 37.93 -29.22 56.93
C GLU A 422 36.46 -28.81 57.17
N VAL A 423 35.93 -29.07 58.36
CA VAL A 423 34.61 -28.57 58.80
C VAL A 423 34.59 -27.04 58.90
N GLU A 424 35.65 -26.42 59.41
CA GLU A 424 35.75 -24.95 59.44
C GLU A 424 35.84 -24.34 58.04
N HIS A 425 36.58 -24.97 57.12
CA HIS A 425 36.64 -24.56 55.72
C HIS A 425 35.27 -24.66 55.05
N LEU A 426 34.59 -25.80 55.18
CA LEU A 426 33.25 -26.00 54.60
C LEU A 426 32.21 -25.05 55.22
N ARG A 427 32.29 -24.75 56.52
CA ARG A 427 31.44 -23.73 57.16
C ARG A 427 31.72 -22.34 56.61
N ALA A 428 32.99 -21.99 56.36
CA ALA A 428 33.33 -20.71 55.76
C ALA A 428 32.81 -20.60 54.31
N GLU A 429 32.86 -21.70 53.55
CA GLU A 429 32.35 -21.76 52.18
C GLU A 429 30.81 -21.73 52.13
N LEU A 430 30.13 -22.41 53.06
CA LEU A 430 28.68 -22.34 53.27
C LEU A 430 28.25 -20.93 53.67
N GLN A 431 29.00 -20.27 54.57
CA GLN A 431 28.71 -18.89 54.97
C GLN A 431 28.90 -17.93 53.79
N LYS A 432 29.94 -18.12 52.97
CA LYS A 432 30.20 -17.31 51.78
C LYS A 432 29.09 -17.47 50.73
N THR A 433 28.64 -18.69 50.48
CA THR A 433 27.54 -18.97 49.54
C THR A 433 26.19 -18.48 50.06
N SER A 434 25.91 -18.66 51.36
CA SER A 434 24.73 -18.09 52.03
C SER A 434 24.69 -16.57 51.95
N ASN A 435 25.80 -15.90 52.24
CA ASN A 435 25.90 -14.44 52.11
C ASN A 435 25.70 -13.98 50.66
N ALA A 436 26.20 -14.73 49.67
CA ALA A 436 25.99 -14.45 48.26
C ALA A 436 24.50 -14.61 47.86
N LEU A 437 23.82 -15.63 48.38
CA LEU A 437 22.39 -15.85 48.17
C LEU A 437 21.55 -14.71 48.75
N VAL A 438 21.84 -14.28 49.99
CA VAL A 438 21.14 -13.14 50.64
C VAL A 438 21.35 -11.86 49.83
N LYS A 439 22.57 -11.63 49.33
CA LYS A 439 22.85 -10.48 48.47
C LYS A 439 22.05 -10.53 47.16
N ALA A 440 22.02 -11.68 46.48
CA ALA A 440 21.23 -11.86 45.26
C ALA A 440 19.72 -11.66 45.50
N ASN A 441 19.20 -12.16 46.62
CA ASN A 441 17.80 -12.00 46.98
C ASN A 441 17.43 -10.53 47.27
N ASN A 442 18.34 -9.78 47.90
CA ASN A 442 18.18 -8.34 48.11
C ASN A 442 18.19 -7.55 46.80
N GLU A 443 19.06 -7.92 45.85
CA GLU A 443 19.10 -7.32 44.51
C GLU A 443 17.80 -7.59 43.72
N VAL A 444 17.28 -8.82 43.76
CA VAL A 444 15.98 -9.18 43.14
C VAL A 444 14.84 -8.36 43.75
N THR A 445 14.83 -8.20 45.07
CA THR A 445 13.81 -7.41 45.77
C THR A 445 13.89 -5.92 45.39
N ALA A 446 15.10 -5.38 45.24
CA ALA A 446 15.31 -4.00 44.78
C ALA A 446 14.81 -3.79 43.35
N VAL A 447 15.11 -4.72 42.44
CA VAL A 447 14.62 -4.67 41.04
C VAL A 447 13.10 -4.75 40.98
N LYS A 448 12.48 -5.61 41.80
CA LYS A 448 11.01 -5.71 41.89
C LYS A 448 10.38 -4.38 42.33
N LYS A 449 10.96 -3.73 43.34
CA LYS A 449 10.50 -2.42 43.83
C LYS A 449 10.63 -1.32 42.76
N GLN A 450 11.71 -1.33 41.98
CA GLN A 450 11.89 -0.41 40.85
C GLN A 450 10.86 -0.66 39.74
N SER A 451 10.58 -1.92 39.40
CA SER A 451 9.57 -2.28 38.41
C SER A 451 8.17 -1.83 38.82
N GLU A 452 7.80 -2.01 40.08
CA GLU A 452 6.53 -1.51 40.62
C GLU A 452 6.43 0.02 40.59
N GLY A 453 7.54 0.71 40.87
CA GLY A 453 7.63 2.18 40.76
C GLY A 453 7.41 2.66 39.32
N LEU A 454 8.07 2.02 38.35
CA LEU A 454 7.94 2.36 36.94
C LEU A 454 6.51 2.13 36.43
N LYS A 455 5.85 1.05 36.89
CA LYS A 455 4.44 0.78 36.58
C LYS A 455 3.53 1.92 37.05
N ARG A 456 3.75 2.43 38.27
CA ARG A 456 2.94 3.55 38.80
C ARG A 456 3.11 4.83 38.00
N GLU A 457 4.33 5.15 37.56
CA GLU A 457 4.57 6.31 36.70
C GLU A 457 3.93 6.13 35.32
N TYR A 458 3.99 4.94 34.74
CA TYR A 458 3.28 4.63 33.50
C TYR A 458 1.77 4.84 33.63
N ASP A 459 1.15 4.31 34.71
CA ASP A 459 -0.28 4.47 34.99
C ASP A 459 -0.67 5.93 35.27
N ARG A 460 0.27 6.75 35.75
CA ARG A 460 0.08 8.19 35.95
C ARG A 460 0.08 8.94 34.61
N LEU A 461 1.09 8.69 33.78
CA LEU A 461 1.23 9.28 32.44
C LEU A 461 0.03 8.94 31.54
N MET A 462 -0.48 7.71 31.59
CA MET A 462 -1.69 7.31 30.86
C MET A 462 -2.91 8.13 31.27
N ARG A 463 -3.12 8.35 32.58
CA ARG A 463 -4.23 9.17 33.08
C ARG A 463 -4.09 10.66 32.76
N GLU A 464 -2.86 11.14 32.58
CA GLU A 464 -2.58 12.52 32.17
C GLU A 464 -2.83 12.68 30.66
N TYR A 465 -2.46 11.67 29.86
CA TYR A 465 -2.78 11.60 28.44
C TYR A 465 -4.30 11.57 28.19
N GLU A 466 -5.05 10.73 28.91
CA GLU A 466 -6.52 10.68 28.82
C GLU A 466 -7.16 12.04 29.12
N ARG A 467 -6.72 12.71 30.20
CA ARG A 467 -7.20 14.07 30.54
C ARG A 467 -6.87 15.11 29.47
N LEU A 468 -5.70 15.02 28.84
CA LEU A 468 -5.34 15.92 27.75
C LEU A 468 -6.20 15.68 26.51
N GLN A 469 -6.53 14.42 26.20
CA GLN A 469 -7.46 14.10 25.11
C GLN A 469 -8.86 14.64 25.40
N GLU A 470 -9.39 14.44 26.61
CA GLU A 470 -10.70 14.98 27.01
C GLU A 470 -10.73 16.52 26.93
N SER A 471 -9.68 17.20 27.42
CA SER A 471 -9.58 18.66 27.34
C SER A 471 -9.46 19.17 25.89
N SER A 472 -8.84 18.38 25.00
CA SER A 472 -8.75 18.70 23.58
C SER A 472 -10.11 18.54 22.90
N SER A 473 -10.88 17.50 23.24
CA SER A 473 -12.25 17.33 22.71
C SER A 473 -13.21 18.41 23.23
N GLU A 474 -13.12 18.80 24.51
CA GLU A 474 -13.93 19.89 25.05
C GLU A 474 -13.57 21.26 24.44
N ALA A 475 -12.31 21.47 24.06
CA ALA A 475 -11.88 22.69 23.37
C ALA A 475 -12.31 22.74 21.90
N GLU A 476 -12.53 21.59 21.25
CA GLU A 476 -13.15 21.50 19.92
C GLU A 476 -14.66 21.78 20.02
N ASP A 477 -15.37 21.19 20.99
CA ASP A 477 -16.82 21.43 21.17
C ASP A 477 -17.16 22.89 21.55
N LYS A 478 -16.26 23.61 22.23
CA LYS A 478 -16.46 25.05 22.56
C LYS A 478 -16.15 26.01 21.41
N LYS A 479 -15.55 25.55 20.31
CA LYS A 479 -15.34 26.38 19.11
C LYS A 479 -16.49 26.27 18.11
N ASP A 480 -17.36 25.28 18.28
CA ASP A 480 -18.53 25.02 17.44
C ASP A 480 -19.87 25.51 18.07
N LEU A 481 -19.78 26.28 19.16
CA LEU A 481 -20.85 27.10 19.77
C LEU A 481 -20.49 28.58 19.62
#